data_AF-A0AAD9EJ27-F1
#
_entry.id   AF-A0AAD9EJ27-F1
#
_cell.length_a   1.000
_cell.length_b   1.000
_cell.length_c   1.000
_cell.angle_alpha   90.00
_cell.angle_beta   90.00
_cell.angle_gamma   90.00
#
_symmetry.space_group_name_H-M   'P 1'
#
loop_
_entity.id
_entity.type
_entity.pdbx_description
1 polymer ?
#
loop_
_entity_poly.entity_id
_entity_poly.type
_entity_poly.pdbx_seq_one_letter_code
_entity_poly.pdbx_strand_id
1 'polypeptide(L)'
;MSPASSNTDASRDRDSPILEFRVKHAWRVNNQGKHEEAEEMAARLLVEPALSSVHQGWMHLLLAGSTHDYVHHANEAVRLFIEVLDENKPSATPH
;
A
#
# COMPACT_ATOMS: atom_id res chain seq x y z
N MET A 1 -5.29 30.46 -25.14
CA MET A 1 -6.35 29.47 -24.96
C MET A 1 -5.71 28.21 -24.40
N SER A 2 -6.07 27.84 -23.17
CA SER A 2 -5.90 26.50 -22.61
C SER A 2 -7.25 26.12 -21.99
N PRO A 3 -7.56 24.82 -21.94
CA PRO A 3 -7.19 24.11 -20.73
C PRO A 3 -6.29 22.90 -21.03
N ALA A 4 -5.40 22.65 -20.08
CA ALA A 4 -4.59 21.44 -20.00
C ALA A 4 -5.53 20.24 -19.78
N SER A 5 -5.48 19.26 -20.68
CA SER A 5 -5.98 17.93 -20.38
C SER A 5 -4.99 17.29 -19.40
N SER A 6 -5.36 17.35 -18.13
CA SER A 6 -4.86 16.49 -17.07
C SER A 6 -5.10 15.02 -17.46
N ASN A 7 -4.14 14.43 -18.18
CA ASN A 7 -4.03 13.00 -18.33
C ASN A 7 -3.59 12.46 -16.96
N THR A 8 -4.61 12.16 -16.18
CA THR A 8 -4.64 11.41 -14.94
C THR A 8 -3.49 10.42 -14.80
N ASP A 9 -2.76 10.63 -13.71
CA ASP A 9 -1.70 9.85 -13.08
C ASP A 9 -2.13 8.43 -12.66
N ALA A 10 -3.17 7.86 -13.28
CA ALA A 10 -3.75 6.56 -12.92
C ALA A 10 -2.80 5.37 -13.19
N SER A 11 -1.66 5.60 -13.85
CA SER A 11 -0.61 4.59 -14.01
C SER A 11 0.42 4.57 -12.88
N ARG A 12 0.42 5.56 -11.98
CA ARG A 12 1.43 5.64 -10.90
C ARG A 12 1.21 4.62 -9.78
N ASP A 13 -0.03 4.18 -9.55
CA ASP A 13 -0.36 3.25 -8.45
C ASP A 13 -0.47 1.78 -8.85
N ARG A 14 -0.12 1.42 -10.09
CA ARG A 14 -0.08 0.00 -10.47
C ARG A 14 1.30 -0.56 -10.25
N ASP A 15 1.42 -1.41 -9.23
CA ASP A 15 2.61 -2.20 -8.99
C ASP A 15 3.06 -3.00 -10.22
N SER A 16 4.37 -3.18 -10.33
CA SER A 16 4.90 -4.24 -11.19
C SER A 16 4.47 -5.61 -10.67
N PRO A 17 4.24 -6.61 -11.54
CA PRO A 17 3.83 -7.95 -11.10
C PRO A 17 4.77 -8.62 -10.08
N ILE A 18 6.06 -8.25 -10.09
CA ILE A 18 7.04 -8.77 -9.13
C ILE A 18 6.83 -8.20 -7.72
N LEU A 19 6.43 -6.92 -7.60
CA LEU A 19 6.13 -6.32 -6.29
C LEU A 19 4.83 -6.89 -5.73
N GLU A 20 3.79 -7.03 -6.56
CA GLU A 20 2.55 -7.69 -6.15
C GLU A 20 2.80 -9.13 -5.65
N PHE A 21 3.66 -9.89 -6.35
CA PHE A 21 4.07 -11.23 -5.90
C PHE A 21 4.75 -11.20 -4.54
N ARG A 22 5.71 -10.29 -4.32
CA ARG A 22 6.46 -10.17 -3.05
C ARG A 22 5.54 -9.75 -1.89
N VAL A 23 4.62 -8.83 -2.11
CA VAL A 23 3.60 -8.42 -1.12
C VAL A 23 2.75 -9.61 -0.70
N LYS A 24 2.20 -10.36 -1.67
CA LYS A 24 1.42 -11.58 -1.38
C LYS A 24 2.24 -12.64 -0.67
N HIS A 25 3.54 -12.74 -0.99
CA HIS A 25 4.45 -13.67 -0.33
C HIS A 25 4.63 -13.32 1.15
N ALA A 26 4.88 -12.06 1.50
CA ALA A 26 5.02 -11.61 2.88
C ALA A 26 3.78 -11.97 3.72
N TRP A 27 2.58 -11.72 3.20
CA TRP A 27 1.32 -12.10 3.84
C TRP A 27 1.15 -13.61 4.00
N ARG A 28 1.59 -14.41 3.01
CA ARG A 28 1.56 -15.88 3.13
C ARG A 28 2.48 -16.36 4.24
N VAL A 29 3.67 -15.79 4.36
CA VAL A 29 4.64 -16.10 5.43
C VAL A 29 4.06 -15.72 6.79
N ASN A 30 3.44 -14.55 6.90
CA ASN A 30 2.75 -14.13 8.12
C ASN A 30 1.65 -15.11 8.54
N ASN A 31 0.81 -15.53 7.58
CA ASN A 31 -0.28 -16.48 7.83
C ASN A 31 0.20 -17.89 8.21
N GLN A 32 1.48 -18.21 8.00
CA GLN A 32 2.11 -19.45 8.47
C GLN A 32 2.65 -19.32 9.91
N GLY A 33 2.43 -18.19 10.59
CA GLY A 33 2.93 -17.91 11.94
C GLY A 33 4.39 -17.46 11.98
N LYS A 34 5.02 -17.23 10.82
CA LYS A 34 6.40 -16.78 10.72
C LYS A 34 6.46 -15.25 10.74
N HIS A 35 6.07 -14.67 11.88
CA HIS A 35 5.85 -13.23 12.00
C HIS A 35 7.13 -12.41 11.77
N GLU A 36 8.24 -12.78 12.42
CA GLU A 36 9.53 -12.06 12.28
C GLU A 36 10.03 -12.04 10.82
N GLU A 37 9.94 -13.17 10.11
CA GLU A 37 10.31 -13.26 8.68
C GLU A 37 9.40 -12.35 7.84
N ALA A 38 8.09 -12.35 8.10
CA ALA A 38 7.14 -11.53 7.37
C ALA A 38 7.32 -10.02 7.65
N GLU A 39 7.64 -9.65 8.88
CA GLU A 39 7.95 -8.29 9.29
C GLU A 39 9.20 -7.77 8.57
N GLU A 40 10.27 -8.58 8.51
CA GLU A 40 11.48 -8.22 7.76
C GLU A 40 11.19 -8.01 6.27
N MET A 41 10.37 -8.87 5.67
CA MET A 41 9.93 -8.71 4.28
C MET A 41 9.12 -7.42 4.08
N ALA A 42 8.21 -7.11 4.99
CA ALA A 42 7.40 -5.90 4.92
C ALA A 42 8.25 -4.63 5.03
N ALA A 43 9.20 -4.58 5.97
CA ALA A 43 10.13 -3.47 6.11
C ALA A 43 10.98 -3.26 4.84
N ARG A 44 11.47 -4.34 4.22
CA ARG A 44 12.22 -4.28 2.95
C ARG A 44 11.35 -3.83 1.78
N LEU A 45 10.05 -4.17 1.76
CA LEU A 45 9.14 -3.73 0.72
C LEU A 45 8.79 -2.25 0.84
N LEU A 46 8.65 -1.72 2.06
CA LEU A 46 8.33 -0.30 2.29
C LEU A 46 9.38 0.68 1.78
N VAL A 47 10.62 0.24 1.56
CA VAL A 47 11.68 1.07 0.95
C VAL A 47 11.71 1.00 -0.58
N GLU A 48 10.87 0.18 -1.20
CA GLU A 48 10.79 0.06 -2.67
C GLU A 48 10.09 1.27 -3.28
N PRO A 49 10.75 2.09 -4.11
CA PRO A 49 10.17 3.35 -4.61
C PRO A 49 8.93 3.16 -5.51
N ALA A 50 8.76 1.96 -6.05
CA ALA A 50 7.66 1.62 -6.96
C ALA A 50 6.53 0.85 -6.28
N LEU A 51 6.54 0.72 -4.95
CA LEU A 51 5.45 0.12 -4.20
C LEU A 51 4.28 1.12 -4.13
N SER A 52 3.12 0.74 -4.67
CA SER A 52 1.91 1.56 -4.63
C SER A 52 1.43 1.84 -3.21
N SER A 53 0.65 2.91 -3.05
CA SER A 53 0.08 3.32 -1.77
C SER A 53 -0.76 2.21 -1.11
N VAL A 54 -1.52 1.44 -1.90
CA VAL A 54 -2.31 0.31 -1.38
C VAL A 54 -1.42 -0.79 -0.80
N HIS A 55 -0.34 -1.15 -1.48
CA HIS A 55 0.58 -2.18 -0.99
C HIS A 55 1.48 -1.69 0.14
N GLN A 56 1.86 -0.40 0.16
CA GLN A 56 2.45 0.21 1.35
C GLN A 56 1.51 0.07 2.54
N GLY A 57 0.22 0.38 2.37
CA GLY A 57 -0.80 0.21 3.40
C GLY A 57 -0.90 -1.23 3.90
N TRP A 58 -0.79 -2.21 2.99
CA TRP A 58 -0.73 -3.63 3.36
C TRP A 58 0.53 -3.99 4.15
N MET A 59 1.70 -3.45 3.80
CA MET A 59 2.93 -3.73 4.56
C MET A 59 2.90 -3.08 5.94
N HIS A 60 2.39 -1.85 6.06
CA HIS A 60 2.15 -1.22 7.35
C HIS A 60 1.12 -2.02 8.18
N LEU A 61 0.04 -2.52 7.56
CA LEU A 61 -0.93 -3.36 8.28
C LEU A 61 -0.31 -4.66 8.79
N LEU A 62 0.59 -5.28 8.02
CA LEU A 62 1.34 -6.46 8.47
C LEU A 62 2.18 -6.12 9.71
N LEU A 63 2.94 -5.03 9.67
CA LEU A 63 3.80 -4.57 10.77
C LEU A 63 3.02 -4.09 12.01
N ALA A 64 1.74 -3.70 11.85
CA ALA A 64 0.85 -3.41 12.97
C ALA A 64 0.50 -4.65 13.81
N GLY A 65 0.81 -5.86 13.33
CA GLY A 65 0.76 -7.08 14.12
C GLY A 65 2.01 -7.36 14.96
N SER A 66 3.08 -6.58 14.79
CA SER A 66 4.34 -6.80 15.50
C SER A 66 4.30 -6.33 16.96
N THR A 67 5.33 -6.69 17.72
CA THR A 67 5.50 -6.24 19.12
C THR A 67 6.11 -4.84 19.26
N HIS A 68 6.56 -4.22 18.16
CA HIS A 68 7.27 -2.94 18.15
C HIS A 68 6.61 -1.94 17.19
N ASP A 69 6.49 -0.68 17.59
CA ASP A 69 5.97 0.41 16.75
C ASP A 69 4.60 0.14 16.07
N TYR A 70 3.84 -0.83 16.59
CA TYR A 70 2.60 -1.33 15.98
C TYR A 70 1.54 -0.23 15.82
N VAL A 71 1.51 0.76 16.73
CA VAL A 71 0.60 1.92 16.65
C VAL A 71 0.96 2.82 15.47
N HIS A 72 2.26 3.07 15.24
CA HIS A 72 2.71 3.87 14.11
C HIS A 72 2.31 3.19 12.79
N HIS A 73 2.60 1.89 12.68
CA HIS A 73 2.25 1.11 11.49
C HIS A 73 0.73 1.01 11.28
N ALA A 74 -0.07 0.87 12.33
CA ALA A 74 -1.54 0.90 12.22
C ALA A 74 -2.04 2.25 11.68
N ASN A 75 -1.51 3.37 12.19
CA ASN A 75 -1.89 4.71 11.75
C ASN A 75 -1.53 4.94 10.27
N GLU A 76 -0.32 4.55 9.85
CA GLU A 76 0.10 4.68 8.46
C GLU A 76 -0.75 3.82 7.51
N ALA A 77 -1.10 2.59 7.90
CA ALA A 77 -1.99 1.75 7.10
C ALA A 77 -3.36 2.41 6.89
N VAL A 78 -3.95 2.96 7.96
CA VAL A 78 -5.23 3.68 7.88
C VAL A 78 -5.12 4.91 6.98
N ARG A 79 -4.06 5.73 7.15
CA ARG A 79 -3.82 6.91 6.31
C ARG A 79 -3.78 6.55 4.82
N LEU A 80 -2.98 5.54 4.46
CA LEU A 80 -2.82 5.09 3.08
C LEU A 80 -4.11 4.53 2.48
N PHE A 81 -4.92 3.80 3.25
CA PHE A 81 -6.21 3.31 2.76
C PHE A 81 -7.22 4.42 2.55
N ILE A 82 -7.22 5.46 3.39
CA ILE A 82 -8.06 6.64 3.17
C ILE A 82 -7.65 7.36 1.87
N GLU A 83 -6.35 7.57 1.65
CA GLU A 83 -5.84 8.18 0.41
C GLU A 83 -6.29 7.40 -0.84
N VAL A 84 -6.11 6.08 -0.84
CA VAL A 84 -6.56 5.22 -1.95
C VAL A 84 -8.07 5.29 -2.17
N LEU A 85 -8.87 5.34 -1.10
CA LEU A 85 -10.33 5.46 -1.21
C LEU A 85 -10.75 6.81 -1.80
N ASP A 86 -10.10 7.89 -1.39
CA ASP A 86 -10.38 9.24 -1.89
C ASP A 86 -10.00 9.38 -3.37
N GLU A 87 -8.88 8.80 -3.80
CA GLU A 87 -8.44 8.76 -5.20
C GLU A 87 -9.39 7.96 -6.10
N ASN A 88 -10.02 6.91 -5.57
CA ASN A 88 -10.95 6.06 -6.30
C ASN A 88 -12.41 6.51 -6.18
N LYS A 89 -12.69 7.64 -5.52
CA LYS A 89 -14.04 8.16 -5.39
C LYS A 89 -14.58 8.54 -6.77
N PRO A 90 -15.71 7.98 -7.22
CA PRO A 90 -16.30 8.35 -8.50
C PRO A 90 -16.66 9.84 -8.47
N SER A 91 -16.18 10.59 -9.45
CA SER A 91 -16.54 12.00 -9.61
C SER A 91 -18.06 12.09 -9.76
N ALA A 92 -18.70 12.86 -8.88
CA ALA A 92 -20.13 13.10 -8.95
C ALA A 92 -20.46 13.66 -10.34
N THR A 93 -21.30 12.97 -11.09
CA THR A 93 -21.80 13.47 -12.37
C THR A 93 -22.73 14.64 -12.06
N PRO A 94 -22.45 15.87 -12.52
CA PRO A 94 -23.39 16.96 -12.34
C PRO A 94 -24.66 16.63 -13.15
N HIS A 95 -25.81 16.67 -12.47
CA HIS A 95 -27.14 16.56 -13.08
C HIS A 95 -27.53 17.85 -13.81
#